data_AF-A0A1D2MCB8-F1
#
_entry.id   AF-A0A1D2MCB8-F1
#
_cell.length_a   1.000
_cell.length_b   1.000
_cell.length_c   1.000
_cell.angle_alpha   90.00
_cell.angle_beta   90.00
_cell.angle_gamma   90.00
#
_symmetry.space_group_name_H-M   'P 1'
#
loop_
_entity.id
_entity.type
_entity.pdbx_description
1 polymer ?
#
loop_
_entity_poly.entity_id
_entity_poly.type
_entity_poly.pdbx_seq_one_letter_code
_entity_poly.pdbx_strand_id
1 'polypeptide(L)'
;MLKLLHLIQMSSIDDSVKMDVRMVEAGEEGQELPQRVLDPTYLADKDLCLSRFDEWTKEEQSDFIENLLRRISEDQQAQVGEFVTPLLRRDFVTLFPKKGLDHIAENILSYLDVKSLCVAKLVCKDWNGVISNAMLWKKLIERHVRTDLLWRGLGERRGWYVQFQSWLCIVIKGLSI
;
A
#
# COMPACT_ATOMS: atom_id res chain seq x y z
N MET A 1 15.96 2.56 31.98
CA MET A 1 15.36 3.57 31.07
C MET A 1 16.25 4.01 29.91
N LEU A 2 17.42 3.39 29.65
CA LEU A 2 18.25 3.68 28.47
C LEU A 2 18.27 2.58 27.38
N LYS A 3 17.58 1.45 27.58
CA LYS A 3 17.46 0.39 26.56
C LYS A 3 16.28 0.56 25.60
N LEU A 4 15.34 1.46 25.90
CA LEU A 4 14.17 1.74 25.05
C LEU A 4 14.44 2.79 23.95
N LEU A 5 15.48 3.62 24.09
CA LEU A 5 15.80 4.63 23.08
C LEU A 5 16.64 4.08 21.91
N HIS A 6 17.41 3.01 22.13
CA HIS A 6 18.29 2.45 21.09
C HIS A 6 17.57 1.50 20.12
N LEU A 7 16.37 1.02 20.47
CA LEU A 7 15.54 0.20 19.59
C LEU A 7 14.66 1.01 18.62
N ILE A 8 14.59 2.34 18.80
CA ILE A 8 13.81 3.23 17.92
C ILE A 8 14.67 3.84 16.81
N GLN A 9 16.01 3.73 16.88
CA GLN A 9 16.93 4.26 15.87
C GLN A 9 17.48 3.22 14.87
N MET A 10 17.07 1.95 14.93
CA MET A 10 17.59 0.89 14.02
C MET A 10 16.63 0.43 12.91
N SER A 11 15.47 1.05 12.70
CA SER A 11 14.57 0.70 11.56
C SER A 11 14.66 1.69 10.38
N SER A 12 15.72 2.49 10.32
CA SER A 12 16.09 3.21 9.12
C SER A 12 16.71 2.25 8.11
N ILE A 13 15.97 1.97 7.04
CA ILE A 13 16.48 1.65 5.71
C ILE A 13 17.21 0.30 5.65
N ASP A 14 16.44 -0.76 5.42
CA ASP A 14 16.94 -1.85 4.57
C ASP A 14 16.15 -1.84 3.26
N ASP A 15 16.86 -1.41 2.22
CA ASP A 15 16.53 -1.50 0.81
C ASP A 15 16.54 -2.96 0.37
N SER A 16 15.48 -3.75 0.64
CA SER A 16 15.26 -4.99 -0.09
C SER A 16 13.87 -5.58 0.13
N VAL A 17 12.84 -4.94 -0.42
CA VAL A 17 11.61 -5.68 -0.76
C VAL A 17 11.34 -5.48 -2.24
N LYS A 18 11.93 -6.39 -3.02
CA LYS A 18 11.53 -6.67 -4.38
C LYS A 18 10.05 -7.07 -4.35
N MET A 19 9.17 -6.11 -4.64
CA MET A 19 7.75 -6.35 -4.85
C MET A 19 7.57 -7.12 -6.15
N ASP A 20 7.65 -8.44 -6.08
CA ASP A 20 7.20 -9.31 -7.16
C ASP A 20 5.66 -9.34 -7.13
N VAL A 21 5.06 -8.30 -7.71
CA VAL A 21 3.63 -8.26 -8.01
C VAL A 21 3.41 -9.05 -9.29
N ARG A 22 3.13 -10.35 -9.16
CA ARG A 22 2.53 -11.13 -10.24
C ARG A 22 1.06 -11.38 -9.95
N MET A 23 0.25 -10.73 -10.77
CA MET A 23 -1.19 -10.91 -10.85
C MET A 23 -1.53 -12.31 -11.35
N VAL A 24 -2.56 -12.88 -10.74
CA VAL A 24 -3.33 -14.03 -11.22
C VAL A 24 -3.97 -13.68 -12.57
N GLU A 25 -3.69 -14.49 -13.59
CA GLU A 25 -4.63 -15.11 -14.55
C GLU A 25 -3.87 -15.64 -15.79
N ALA A 26 -3.59 -16.95 -15.79
CA ALA A 26 -3.58 -17.83 -16.96
C ALA A 26 -3.36 -19.26 -16.45
N GLY A 27 -4.10 -20.23 -17.00
CA GLY A 27 -4.22 -21.58 -16.47
C GLY A 27 -2.96 -22.43 -16.50
N GLU A 28 -3.12 -23.61 -15.88
CA GLU A 28 -2.30 -24.83 -16.00
C GLU A 28 -0.96 -24.84 -15.27
N GLU A 29 -0.97 -25.33 -14.02
CA GLU A 29 -0.52 -26.69 -13.63
C GLU A 29 -0.31 -26.73 -12.11
N GLY A 30 -0.93 -27.72 -11.46
CA GLY A 30 -0.98 -27.84 -10.02
C GLY A 30 0.38 -28.13 -9.39
N GLN A 31 0.81 -27.26 -8.49
CA GLN A 31 1.69 -27.61 -7.38
C GLN A 31 0.97 -27.21 -6.09
N GLU A 32 0.12 -28.12 -5.61
CA GLU A 32 -0.50 -28.02 -4.29
C GLU A 32 0.61 -28.03 -3.23
N LEU A 33 0.77 -26.90 -2.55
CA LEU A 33 1.47 -26.86 -1.27
C LEU A 33 0.79 -27.88 -0.34
N PRO A 34 1.53 -28.66 0.46
CA PRO A 34 0.93 -29.64 1.36
C PRO A 34 -0.09 -28.92 2.24
N GLN A 35 -1.38 -29.17 2.03
CA GLN A 35 -2.42 -28.70 2.94
C GLN A 35 -2.06 -29.28 4.30
N ARG A 36 -1.65 -28.40 5.22
CA ARG A 36 -1.37 -28.77 6.60
C ARG A 36 -2.68 -29.28 7.17
N VAL A 37 -2.88 -30.59 7.19
CA VAL A 37 -4.08 -31.22 7.71
C VAL A 37 -4.19 -30.82 9.17
N LEU A 38 -5.10 -29.91 9.46
CA LEU A 38 -5.37 -29.45 10.82
C LEU A 38 -6.14 -30.55 11.54
N ASP A 39 -5.79 -30.79 12.80
CA ASP A 39 -6.43 -31.81 13.59
C ASP A 39 -7.95 -31.54 13.71
N PRO A 40 -8.83 -32.52 13.47
CA PRO A 40 -10.28 -32.32 13.56
C PRO A 40 -10.74 -31.85 14.95
N THR A 41 -10.06 -32.28 16.02
CA THR A 41 -10.34 -31.84 17.39
C THR A 41 -9.99 -30.36 17.54
N TYR A 42 -8.84 -29.93 17.01
CA TYR A 42 -8.47 -28.53 16.99
C TYR A 42 -9.51 -27.67 16.26
N LEU A 43 -10.06 -28.14 15.13
CA LEU A 43 -11.09 -27.40 14.41
C LEU A 43 -12.37 -27.21 15.25
N ALA A 44 -12.82 -28.28 15.91
CA ALA A 44 -13.98 -28.22 16.80
C ALA A 44 -13.74 -27.27 18.00
N ASP A 45 -12.57 -27.36 18.64
CA ASP A 45 -12.18 -26.50 19.76
C ASP A 45 -12.05 -25.03 19.32
N LYS A 46 -11.48 -24.80 18.15
CA LYS A 46 -11.36 -23.46 17.56
C LYS A 46 -12.73 -22.86 17.31
N ASP A 47 -13.66 -23.60 16.72
CA ASP A 47 -15.00 -23.10 16.43
C ASP A 47 -15.79 -22.79 17.70
N LEU A 48 -15.68 -23.62 18.74
CA LEU A 48 -16.26 -23.36 20.06
C LEU A 48 -15.63 -22.11 20.73
N CYS A 49 -14.32 -21.95 20.60
CA CYS A 49 -13.62 -20.79 21.14
C CYS A 49 -14.08 -19.49 20.45
N LEU A 50 -14.22 -19.51 19.12
CA LEU A 50 -14.72 -18.37 18.35
C LEU A 50 -16.18 -18.03 18.72
N SER A 51 -17.06 -19.04 18.83
CA SER A 51 -18.45 -18.77 19.23
C SER A 51 -18.53 -18.14 20.62
N ARG A 52 -17.66 -18.57 21.54
CA ARG A 52 -17.62 -17.99 22.89
C ARG A 52 -17.05 -16.57 22.90
N PHE A 53 -16.04 -16.32 22.08
CA PHE A 53 -15.43 -14.99 21.92
C PHE A 53 -16.45 -13.95 21.40
N ASP A 54 -17.36 -14.34 20.51
CA ASP A 54 -18.39 -13.47 19.96
C ASP A 54 -19.46 -13.06 20.98
N GLU A 55 -19.64 -13.84 22.06
CA GLU A 55 -20.59 -13.53 23.14
C GLU A 55 -20.04 -12.54 24.18
N TRP A 56 -18.73 -12.27 24.17
CA TRP A 56 -18.06 -11.40 25.14
C TRP A 56 -18.21 -9.91 24.83
N THR A 57 -18.03 -9.07 25.85
CA THR A 57 -17.96 -7.62 25.64
C THR A 57 -16.68 -7.21 24.94
N LYS A 58 -16.64 -5.97 24.41
CA LYS A 58 -15.44 -5.45 23.76
C LYS A 58 -14.24 -5.38 24.71
N GLU A 59 -14.46 -5.09 25.99
CA GLU A 59 -13.40 -5.09 27.00
C GLU A 59 -12.85 -6.50 27.21
N GLU A 60 -13.73 -7.49 27.36
CA GLU A 60 -13.37 -8.91 27.55
C GLU A 60 -12.63 -9.48 26.33
N GLN A 61 -13.10 -9.16 25.11
CA GLN A 61 -12.42 -9.52 23.87
C GLN A 61 -11.00 -8.92 23.80
N SER A 62 -10.86 -7.65 24.19
CA SER A 62 -9.57 -6.96 24.16
C SER A 62 -8.58 -7.55 25.18
N ASP A 63 -9.03 -7.82 26.40
CA ASP A 63 -8.25 -8.48 27.44
C ASP A 63 -7.82 -9.90 27.01
N PHE A 64 -8.75 -10.66 26.41
CA PHE A 64 -8.43 -12.01 25.93
C PHE A 64 -7.39 -12.00 24.81
N ILE A 65 -7.51 -11.11 23.82
CA ILE A 65 -6.52 -10.96 22.75
C ILE A 65 -5.17 -10.56 23.33
N GLU A 66 -5.12 -9.62 24.28
CA GLU A 66 -3.87 -9.22 24.92
C GLU A 66 -3.20 -10.41 25.64
N ASN A 67 -4.00 -11.19 26.39
CA ASN A 67 -3.52 -12.39 27.06
C ASN A 67 -3.04 -13.46 26.08
N LEU A 68 -3.66 -13.59 24.91
CA LEU A 68 -3.24 -14.52 23.86
C LEU A 68 -1.93 -14.08 23.20
N LEU A 69 -1.82 -12.79 22.85
CA LEU A 69 -0.62 -12.19 22.25
C LEU A 69 0.60 -12.31 23.17
N ARG A 70 0.41 -12.25 24.49
CA ARG A 70 1.50 -12.44 25.48
C ARG A 70 2.01 -13.89 25.57
N ARG A 71 1.25 -14.88 25.07
CA ARG A 71 1.58 -16.31 25.18
C ARG A 71 2.23 -16.91 23.93
N ILE A 72 2.01 -16.29 22.77
CA ILE A 72 2.62 -16.70 21.50
C ILE A 72 4.11 -16.31 21.45
N SER A 73 4.90 -16.98 20.62
CA SER A 73 6.34 -16.70 20.48
C SER A 73 6.60 -15.35 19.79
N GLU A 74 7.80 -14.79 19.94
CA GLU A 74 8.20 -13.53 19.27
C GLU A 74 8.02 -13.62 17.73
N ASP A 75 8.35 -14.75 17.12
CA ASP A 75 8.13 -14.99 15.69
C ASP A 75 6.64 -14.97 15.31
N GLN A 76 5.79 -15.59 16.13
CA GLN A 76 4.34 -15.59 15.92
C GLN A 76 3.74 -14.20 16.15
N GLN A 77 4.26 -13.43 17.10
CA GLN A 77 3.87 -12.04 17.32
C GLN A 77 4.21 -11.19 16.09
N ALA A 78 5.39 -11.38 15.49
CA ALA A 78 5.77 -10.70 14.26
C ALA A 78 4.83 -11.07 13.09
N GLN A 79 4.52 -12.36 12.92
CA GLN A 79 3.57 -12.83 11.90
C GLN A 79 2.15 -12.26 12.11
N VAL A 80 1.65 -12.25 13.34
CA VAL A 80 0.35 -11.63 13.67
C VAL A 80 0.42 -10.12 13.43
N GLY A 81 1.53 -9.46 13.75
CA GLY A 81 1.76 -8.05 13.46
C GLY A 81 1.69 -7.73 11.97
N GLU A 82 2.33 -8.53 11.11
CA GLU A 82 2.25 -8.41 9.66
C GLU A 82 0.82 -8.62 9.13
N PHE A 83 0.04 -9.51 9.78
CA PHE A 83 -1.36 -9.76 9.43
C PHE A 83 -2.31 -8.66 9.92
N VAL A 84 -2.12 -8.14 11.14
CA VAL A 84 -2.98 -7.12 11.77
C VAL A 84 -2.74 -5.73 11.16
N THR A 85 -1.50 -5.42 10.82
CA THR A 85 -1.10 -4.13 10.24
C THR A 85 -1.96 -3.71 9.03
N PRO A 86 -2.20 -4.54 8.00
CA PRO A 86 -3.08 -4.19 6.88
C PRO A 86 -4.56 -4.09 7.27
N LEU A 87 -5.00 -4.74 8.34
CA LEU A 87 -6.38 -4.61 8.85
C LEU A 87 -6.62 -3.25 9.52
N LEU A 88 -5.58 -2.66 10.10
CA LEU A 88 -5.62 -1.34 10.74
C LEU A 88 -5.34 -0.20 9.77
N ARG A 89 -4.56 -0.45 8.70
CA ARG A 89 -4.26 0.55 7.68
C ARG A 89 -5.45 0.69 6.74
N ARG A 90 -6.00 1.91 6.69
CA ARG A 90 -7.07 2.25 5.76
C ARG A 90 -6.48 2.83 4.48
N ASP A 91 -6.66 2.14 3.35
CA ASP A 91 -6.24 2.65 2.06
C ASP A 91 -7.21 3.72 1.54
N PHE A 92 -6.96 4.96 1.96
CA PHE A 92 -7.80 6.09 1.58
C PHE A 92 -7.82 6.35 0.07
N VAL A 93 -6.71 6.08 -0.64
CA VAL A 93 -6.59 6.36 -2.07
C VAL A 93 -7.48 5.45 -2.90
N THR A 94 -7.70 4.20 -2.48
CA THR A 94 -8.62 3.27 -3.16
C THR A 94 -10.05 3.34 -2.62
N LEU A 95 -10.23 3.72 -1.36
CA LEU A 95 -11.54 3.84 -0.73
C LEU A 95 -12.31 5.09 -1.16
N PHE A 96 -11.63 6.20 -1.40
CA PHE A 96 -12.31 7.45 -1.79
C PHE A 96 -12.98 7.38 -3.16
N PRO A 97 -12.34 6.89 -4.24
CA PRO A 97 -13.01 6.71 -5.53
C PRO A 97 -14.25 5.80 -5.44
N LYS A 98 -14.18 4.72 -4.65
CA LYS A 98 -15.31 3.80 -4.41
C LYS A 98 -16.50 4.46 -3.72
N LYS A 99 -16.27 5.58 -3.02
CA LYS A 99 -17.32 6.39 -2.37
C LYS A 99 -17.70 7.64 -3.16
N GLY A 100 -17.20 7.81 -4.38
CA GLY A 100 -17.43 9.03 -5.17
C GLY A 100 -16.67 10.26 -4.68
N LEU A 101 -15.61 10.06 -3.90
CA LEU A 101 -14.73 11.12 -3.37
C LEU A 101 -13.38 11.16 -4.10
N ASP A 102 -13.40 10.88 -5.40
CA ASP A 102 -12.24 10.87 -6.29
C ASP A 102 -11.36 12.13 -6.18
N HIS A 103 -11.98 13.31 -6.13
CA HIS A 103 -11.29 14.59 -5.99
C HIS A 103 -10.47 14.71 -4.70
N ILE A 104 -10.84 14.01 -3.62
CA ILE A 104 -10.08 14.01 -2.36
C ILE A 104 -8.81 13.16 -2.50
N ALA A 105 -8.93 11.97 -3.10
CA ALA A 105 -7.77 11.13 -3.39
C ALA A 105 -6.79 11.85 -4.32
N GLU A 106 -7.32 12.51 -5.34
CA GLU A 106 -6.55 13.37 -6.23
C GLU A 106 -5.86 14.51 -5.48
N ASN A 107 -6.56 15.23 -4.62
CA ASN A 107 -6.01 16.35 -3.87
C ASN A 107 -4.83 15.90 -2.99
N ILE A 108 -4.97 14.78 -2.27
CA ILE A 108 -3.91 14.20 -1.44
C ILE A 108 -2.68 13.87 -2.30
N LEU A 109 -2.87 13.14 -3.39
CA LEU A 109 -1.76 12.74 -4.26
C LEU A 109 -1.13 13.92 -5.00
N SER A 110 -1.87 15.02 -5.20
CA SER A 110 -1.35 16.23 -5.83
C SER A 110 -0.24 16.91 -5.03
N TYR A 111 -0.11 16.63 -3.73
CA TYR A 111 0.97 17.18 -2.89
C TYR A 111 2.29 16.41 -2.99
N LEU A 112 2.29 15.24 -3.62
CA LEU A 112 3.49 14.42 -3.75
C LEU A 112 4.50 15.03 -4.73
N ASP A 113 5.78 14.87 -4.42
CA ASP A 113 6.89 15.19 -5.31
C ASP A 113 7.09 14.07 -6.36
N VAL A 114 7.97 14.32 -7.34
CA VAL A 114 8.25 13.39 -8.43
C VAL A 114 8.60 11.98 -7.94
N LYS A 115 9.44 11.87 -6.89
CA LYS A 115 9.87 10.57 -6.38
C LYS A 115 8.74 9.86 -5.65
N SER A 116 8.02 10.56 -4.77
CA SER A 116 6.90 9.95 -4.05
C SER A 116 5.75 9.59 -4.98
N LEU A 117 5.52 10.34 -6.07
CA LEU A 117 4.52 9.99 -7.08
C LEU A 117 4.91 8.74 -7.89
N CYS A 118 6.20 8.53 -8.16
CA CYS A 118 6.70 7.28 -8.73
C CYS A 118 6.43 6.09 -7.80
N VAL A 119 6.73 6.22 -6.50
CA VAL A 119 6.46 5.18 -5.52
C VAL A 119 4.96 4.92 -5.39
N ALA A 120 4.15 5.98 -5.33
CA ALA A 120 2.69 5.88 -5.28
C ALA A 120 2.10 5.11 -6.47
N LYS A 121 2.66 5.27 -7.68
CA LYS A 121 2.28 4.51 -8.87
C LYS A 121 2.51 3.00 -8.72
N LEU A 122 3.52 2.60 -7.95
CA LEU A 122 3.92 1.19 -7.78
C LEU A 122 3.20 0.48 -6.62
N VAL A 123 2.41 1.20 -5.81
CA VAL A 123 1.70 0.60 -4.66
C VAL A 123 0.72 -0.48 -5.10
N CYS A 124 -0.19 -0.17 -6.04
CA CYS A 124 -1.10 -1.13 -6.64
C CYS A 124 -1.77 -0.58 -7.91
N LYS A 125 -2.53 -1.42 -8.62
CA LYS A 125 -3.25 -1.05 -9.85
C LYS A 125 -4.25 0.10 -9.64
N ASP A 126 -4.96 0.11 -8.52
CA ASP A 126 -5.95 1.14 -8.21
C ASP A 126 -5.29 2.50 -8.00
N TRP A 127 -4.16 2.56 -7.28
CA TRP A 127 -3.37 3.78 -7.11
C TRP A 127 -2.87 4.33 -8.45
N ASN A 128 -2.33 3.46 -9.30
CA ASN A 128 -1.93 3.84 -10.66
C ASN A 128 -3.13 4.34 -11.49
N GLY A 129 -4.30 3.73 -11.33
CA GLY A 129 -5.56 4.18 -11.95
C GLY A 129 -5.93 5.60 -11.52
N VAL A 130 -5.91 5.90 -10.22
CA VAL A 130 -6.18 7.26 -9.70
C VAL A 130 -5.17 8.27 -10.24
N ILE A 131 -3.88 7.94 -10.21
CA ILE A 131 -2.81 8.83 -10.71
C ILE A 131 -2.97 9.13 -12.21
N SER A 132 -3.30 8.12 -12.99
CA SER A 132 -3.46 8.23 -14.44
C SER A 132 -4.75 8.99 -14.82
N ASN A 133 -5.88 8.66 -14.19
CA ASN A 133 -7.18 9.28 -14.46
C ASN A 133 -7.20 10.75 -14.07
N ALA A 134 -6.61 11.10 -12.92
CA ALA A 134 -6.51 12.49 -12.46
C ALA A 134 -5.40 13.31 -13.17
N MET A 135 -4.67 12.70 -14.11
CA MET A 135 -3.57 13.33 -14.83
C MET A 135 -2.53 13.98 -13.89
N LEU A 136 -2.21 13.35 -12.76
CA LEU A 136 -1.38 13.97 -11.72
C LEU A 136 0.02 14.34 -12.22
N TRP A 137 0.58 13.53 -13.12
CA TRP A 137 1.85 13.82 -13.77
C TRP A 137 1.83 15.12 -14.58
N LYS A 138 0.73 15.39 -15.28
CA LYS A 138 0.55 16.66 -16.00
C LYS A 138 0.49 17.82 -15.02
N LYS A 139 -0.31 17.69 -13.95
CA LYS A 139 -0.45 18.72 -12.91
C LYS A 139 0.88 19.00 -12.20
N LEU A 140 1.68 17.97 -11.94
CA LEU A 140 3.00 18.09 -11.33
C LEU A 140 3.95 18.89 -12.22
N ILE A 141 3.99 18.59 -13.52
CA ILE A 141 4.88 19.30 -14.44
C ILE A 141 4.39 20.73 -14.70
N GLU A 142 3.08 20.95 -14.83
CA GLU A 142 2.52 22.30 -14.92
C GLU A 142 2.88 23.15 -13.70
N ARG A 143 2.88 22.54 -12.50
CA ARG A 143 3.35 23.20 -11.28
C ARG A 143 4.83 23.56 -11.40
N HIS A 144 5.70 22.63 -11.78
CA HIS A 144 7.13 22.90 -11.97
C HIS A 144 7.39 23.98 -13.03
N VAL A 145 6.67 23.98 -14.15
CA VAL A 145 6.77 25.00 -15.21
C VAL A 145 6.32 26.38 -14.73
N ARG A 146 5.32 26.44 -13.84
CA ARG A 146 4.88 27.72 -13.25
C ARG A 146 5.89 28.28 -12.27
N THR A 147 6.46 27.42 -11.42
CA THR A 147 7.33 27.81 -10.31
C THR A 147 8.80 27.98 -10.69
N ASP A 148 9.31 27.18 -11.63
CA ASP A 148 10.73 27.15 -12.00
C ASP A 148 10.96 27.76 -13.40
N LEU A 149 11.87 28.73 -13.44
CA LEU A 149 12.26 29.45 -14.66
C LEU A 149 12.94 28.55 -15.70
N LEU A 150 13.68 27.53 -15.25
CA LEU A 150 14.33 26.57 -16.15
C LEU A 150 13.28 25.70 -16.86
N TRP A 151 12.29 25.21 -16.11
CA TRP A 151 11.20 24.43 -16.67
C TRP A 151 10.34 25.25 -17.63
N ARG A 152 10.11 26.53 -17.31
CA ARG A 152 9.42 27.47 -18.21
C ARG A 152 10.17 27.65 -19.52
N GLY A 153 11.47 27.96 -19.46
CA GLY A 153 12.30 28.18 -20.64
C GLY A 153 12.46 26.90 -21.49
N LEU A 154 12.56 25.73 -20.86
CA LEU A 154 12.57 24.44 -21.57
C LEU A 154 11.24 24.16 -22.26
N GLY A 155 10.12 24.44 -21.58
CA GLY A 155 8.79 24.24 -22.13
C GLY A 155 8.51 25.11 -23.37
N GLU A 156 8.97 26.37 -23.34
CA GLU A 156 8.82 27.32 -24.46
C GLU A 156 9.69 26.90 -25.66
N ARG A 157 10.96 26.57 -25.43
CA ARG A 157 11.91 26.21 -26.50
C ARG A 157 11.59 24.86 -27.16
N ARG A 158 11.05 23.90 -26.39
CA ARG A 158 10.71 22.56 -26.90
C ARG A 158 9.25 22.42 -27.34
N GLY A 159 8.45 23.50 -27.28
CA GLY A 159 7.05 23.46 -27.72
C GLY A 159 6.16 22.55 -26.86
N TRP A 160 6.50 22.34 -25.60
CA TRP A 160 5.81 21.43 -24.70
C TRP A 160 4.34 21.79 -24.49
N TYR A 161 3.98 23.07 -24.57
CA TYR A 161 2.60 23.54 -24.42
C TYR A 161 1.61 22.99 -25.46
N VAL A 162 2.07 22.61 -26.67
CA VAL A 162 1.22 22.11 -27.76
C VAL A 162 1.17 20.60 -27.90
N GLN A 163 2.14 19.85 -27.35
CA GLN A 163 2.26 18.39 -27.54
C GLN A 163 2.20 17.57 -26.24
N PHE A 164 2.00 18.22 -25.10
CA PHE A 164 2.16 17.58 -23.80
C PHE A 164 1.27 16.35 -23.57
N GLN A 165 0.02 16.34 -24.07
CA GLN A 165 -0.87 15.19 -23.85
C GLN A 165 -0.40 13.90 -24.54
N SER A 166 0.18 14.00 -25.74
CA SER A 166 0.65 12.83 -26.47
C SER A 166 2.02 12.36 -25.98
N TRP A 167 2.91 13.30 -25.64
CA TRP A 167 4.28 12.99 -25.23
C TRP A 167 4.38 12.45 -23.79
N LEU A 168 3.59 12.98 -22.86
CA LEU A 168 3.65 12.56 -21.45
C LEU A 168 3.15 11.13 -21.24
N CYS A 169 2.10 10.73 -21.96
CA CYS A 169 1.64 9.33 -21.95
C CYS A 169 2.67 8.37 -22.53
N ILE A 170 3.47 8.78 -23.52
CA ILE A 170 4.52 7.95 -24.13
C ILE A 170 5.74 7.86 -23.19
N VAL A 171 6.20 8.98 -22.63
CA VAL A 171 7.39 9.01 -21.76
C VAL A 171 7.14 8.29 -20.42
N ILE A 172 5.94 8.43 -19.83
CA ILE A 172 5.63 7.79 -18.54
C ILE A 172 5.24 6.31 -18.69
N LYS A 173 4.74 5.90 -19.86
CA LYS A 173 4.62 4.47 -20.21
C LYS A 173 5.99 3.86 -20.56
N GLY A 174 6.91 4.64 -21.15
CA GLY A 174 8.25 4.21 -21.54
C GLY A 174 9.29 4.16 -20.42
N LEU A 175 9.08 4.85 -19.30
CA LEU A 175 9.92 4.78 -18.08
C LEU A 175 9.70 3.51 -17.24
N SER A 176 9.11 2.47 -17.84
CA SER A 176 8.93 1.13 -17.25
C SER A 176 10.06 0.19 -17.70
N ILE A 177 11.31 0.60 -17.51
CA ILE A 177 12.51 -0.27 -17.59
C ILE A 177 13.05 -0.42 -16.19
#